data_AF-A0A929MS69-F1
#
_entry.id   AF-A0A929MS69-F1
#
_cell.length_a   1.000
_cell.length_b   1.000
_cell.length_c   1.000
_cell.angle_alpha   90.00
_cell.angle_beta   90.00
_cell.angle_gamma   90.00
#
_symmetry.space_group_name_H-M   'P 1'
#
loop_
_entity.id
_entity.type
_entity.pdbx_description
1 polymer ?
#
loop_
_entity_poly.entity_id
_entity_poly.type
_entity_poly.pdbx_seq_one_letter_code
_entity_poly.pdbx_strand_id
1 'polypeptide(L)'
;AQPLVREALVAMQQAMAAKESVVMDGRDIGTVVLPNASIKFFFVADVAVRAARRYKENIERGMTDQTLAEIEADIEARDLYDSTREHSPLKQAEDAILVDTSHETLDSLLAKLTEMIQKRM
;
A
#
# COMPACT_ATOMS: atom_id res chain seq x y z
N ALA A 1 -7.90 -0.30 14.83
CA ALA A 1 -9.04 -0.92 14.11
C ALA A 1 -9.82 -1.81 15.09
N GLN A 2 -11.14 -1.98 14.92
CA GLN A 2 -11.93 -2.87 15.77
C GLN A 2 -11.56 -4.34 15.49
N PRO A 3 -11.09 -5.13 16.48
CA PRO A 3 -10.55 -6.48 16.24
C PRO A 3 -11.51 -7.43 15.52
N LEU A 4 -12.78 -7.48 15.94
CA LEU A 4 -13.78 -8.38 15.36
C LEU A 4 -14.10 -8.03 13.89
N VAL A 5 -14.12 -6.75 13.56
CA VAL A 5 -14.29 -6.30 12.16
C VAL A 5 -13.07 -6.73 11.33
N ARG A 6 -11.87 -6.57 11.90
CA ARG A 6 -10.63 -6.97 11.21
C ARG A 6 -10.62 -8.46 10.93
N GLU A 7 -10.92 -9.29 11.93
CA GLU A 7 -10.94 -10.76 11.81
C GLU A 7 -11.89 -11.22 10.70
N ALA A 8 -13.13 -10.70 10.69
CA ALA A 8 -14.10 -11.02 9.65
C ALA A 8 -13.59 -10.65 8.24
N LEU A 9 -12.96 -9.47 8.08
CA LEU A 9 -12.43 -9.03 6.79
C LEU A 9 -11.18 -9.81 6.36
N VAL A 10 -10.29 -10.21 7.28
CA VAL A 10 -9.15 -11.10 6.97
C VAL A 10 -9.68 -12.43 6.41
N ALA A 11 -10.66 -13.03 7.09
CA ALA A 11 -11.22 -14.32 6.67
C ALA A 11 -11.81 -14.25 5.26
N MET A 12 -12.53 -13.16 4.92
CA MET A 12 -13.05 -12.94 3.58
C MET A 12 -11.94 -12.79 2.53
N GLN A 13 -10.89 -12.02 2.83
CA GLN A 13 -9.75 -11.81 1.94
C GLN A 13 -8.99 -13.11 1.66
N GLN A 14 -8.77 -13.94 2.70
CA GLN A 14 -8.13 -15.24 2.57
C GLN A 14 -8.98 -16.23 1.78
N ALA A 15 -10.30 -16.26 2.02
CA ALA A 15 -11.21 -17.12 1.29
C ALA A 15 -11.26 -16.78 -0.22
N MET A 16 -11.11 -15.50 -0.58
CA MET A 16 -10.98 -15.07 -1.97
C MET A 16 -9.65 -15.55 -2.59
N ALA A 17 -8.53 -15.30 -1.92
CA ALA A 17 -7.20 -15.70 -2.39
C ALA A 17 -6.99 -17.22 -2.47
N ALA A 18 -7.79 -18.01 -1.74
CA ALA A 18 -7.76 -19.47 -1.82
C ALA A 18 -8.46 -20.04 -3.06
N LYS A 19 -9.33 -19.26 -3.72
CA LYS A 19 -10.13 -19.69 -4.87
C LYS A 19 -9.58 -19.18 -6.19
N GLU A 20 -8.99 -17.99 -6.19
CA GLU A 20 -8.56 -17.29 -7.39
C GLU A 20 -7.21 -16.62 -7.17
N SER A 21 -6.47 -16.39 -8.26
CA SER A 21 -5.28 -15.56 -8.25
C SER A 21 -5.66 -14.10 -8.02
N VAL A 22 -5.08 -13.46 -7.01
CA VAL A 22 -5.40 -12.08 -6.63
C VAL A 22 -4.17 -11.19 -6.62
N VAL A 23 -4.36 -9.93 -7.01
CA VAL A 23 -3.46 -8.82 -6.68
C VAL A 23 -4.14 -8.02 -5.57
N MET A 24 -3.54 -7.98 -4.39
CA MET A 24 -4.15 -7.39 -3.20
C MET A 24 -3.27 -6.27 -2.63
N ASP A 25 -3.84 -5.08 -2.52
CA ASP A 25 -3.23 -3.89 -1.91
C ASP A 25 -3.80 -3.67 -0.51
N GLY A 26 -2.95 -3.26 0.44
CA GLY A 26 -3.32 -2.96 1.81
C GLY A 26 -2.09 -2.75 2.70
N ARG A 27 -2.32 -2.60 4.01
CA ARG A 27 -1.26 -2.28 4.98
C ARG A 27 -0.54 -3.50 5.56
N ASP A 28 -1.27 -4.59 5.76
CA ASP A 28 -0.81 -5.81 6.42
C ASP A 28 -1.07 -7.06 5.57
N ILE A 29 -1.12 -6.90 4.24
CA ILE A 29 -1.40 -8.01 3.33
C ILE A 29 -0.29 -9.05 3.40
N GLY A 30 0.96 -8.66 3.20
CA GLY A 30 2.10 -9.58 3.18
C GLY A 30 2.52 -10.12 4.55
N THR A 31 2.02 -9.55 5.65
CA THR A 31 2.39 -9.91 7.02
C THR A 31 1.28 -10.67 7.76
N VAL A 32 0.00 -10.36 7.50
CA VAL A 32 -1.14 -10.92 8.23
C VAL A 32 -2.11 -11.64 7.31
N VAL A 33 -2.53 -11.01 6.21
CA VAL A 33 -3.61 -11.56 5.37
C VAL A 33 -3.12 -12.73 4.52
N LEU A 34 -2.07 -12.51 3.74
CA LEU A 34 -1.45 -13.47 2.82
C LEU A 34 0.06 -13.60 3.12
N PRO A 35 0.43 -14.14 4.30
CA PRO A 35 1.83 -14.30 4.69
C PRO A 35 2.60 -15.27 3.79
N ASN A 36 1.90 -16.09 3.00
CA ASN A 36 2.50 -17.03 2.05
C ASN A 36 2.26 -16.63 0.58
N ALA A 37 1.98 -15.36 0.31
CA ALA A 37 1.82 -14.86 -1.07
C ALA A 37 3.09 -15.14 -1.90
N SER A 38 2.91 -15.56 -3.16
CA SER A 38 4.02 -15.94 -4.06
C SER A 38 5.03 -14.81 -4.29
N ILE A 39 4.56 -13.56 -4.26
CA ILE A 39 5.40 -12.36 -4.33
C ILE A 39 4.77 -11.25 -3.50
N LYS A 40 5.61 -10.46 -2.84
CA LYS A 40 5.20 -9.33 -1.98
C LYS A 40 6.04 -8.11 -2.32
N PHE A 41 5.37 -6.98 -2.49
CA PHE A 41 6.01 -5.68 -2.68
C PHE A 41 5.63 -4.78 -1.51
N PHE A 42 6.59 -3.98 -1.03
CA PHE A 42 6.38 -2.95 -0.04
C PHE A 42 6.73 -1.60 -0.67
N PHE A 43 5.70 -0.84 -1.04
CA PHE A 43 5.87 0.44 -1.72
C PHE A 43 6.14 1.56 -0.73
N VAL A 44 7.15 2.37 -1.02
CA VAL A 44 7.45 3.62 -0.29
C VAL A 44 7.52 4.78 -1.27
N ALA A 45 7.33 5.99 -0.73
CA ALA A 45 7.65 7.23 -1.40
C ALA A 45 7.71 8.36 -0.39
N ASP A 46 8.49 9.39 -0.70
CA ASP A 46 8.55 10.63 0.07
C ASP A 46 7.14 11.21 0.29
N VAL A 47 6.89 11.69 1.51
CA VAL A 47 5.60 12.31 1.89
C VAL A 47 5.27 13.45 0.93
N ALA A 48 6.21 14.35 0.69
CA ALA A 48 6.03 15.49 -0.22
C ALA A 48 5.63 15.05 -1.65
N VAL A 49 6.22 13.95 -2.16
CA VAL A 49 5.87 13.41 -3.48
C VAL A 49 4.45 12.85 -3.47
N ARG A 50 4.05 12.12 -2.42
CA ARG A 50 2.69 11.58 -2.27
C ARG A 50 1.65 12.70 -2.11
N ALA A 51 1.97 13.74 -1.34
CA ALA A 51 1.13 14.91 -1.17
C ALA A 51 0.93 15.65 -2.49
N ALA A 52 2.00 15.87 -3.26
CA ALA A 52 1.92 16.52 -4.58
C ALA A 52 1.07 15.72 -5.58
N ARG A 53 1.23 14.39 -5.61
CA ARG A 53 0.40 13.50 -6.46
C ARG A 53 -1.08 13.59 -6.07
N ARG A 54 -1.39 13.47 -4.78
CA ARG A 54 -2.77 13.57 -4.27
C ARG A 54 -3.38 14.93 -4.54
N TYR A 55 -2.62 16.01 -4.33
CA TYR A 55 -3.08 17.36 -4.61
C TYR A 55 -3.46 17.52 -6.08
N LYS A 56 -2.59 17.06 -7.01
CA LYS A 56 -2.88 17.06 -8.44
C LYS A 56 -4.16 16.28 -8.78
N GLU A 57 -4.31 15.05 -8.24
CA GLU A 57 -5.51 14.23 -8.43
C GLU A 57 -6.78 14.94 -7.92
N ASN A 58 -6.70 15.62 -6.76
CA ASN A 58 -7.81 16.35 -6.19
C ASN A 58 -8.23 17.54 -7.07
N ILE A 59 -7.27 18.32 -7.58
CA ILE A 59 -7.55 19.42 -8.52
C ILE A 59 -8.22 18.91 -9.80
N GLU A 60 -7.73 17.80 -10.37
CA GLU A 60 -8.33 17.17 -11.57
C GLU A 60 -9.77 16.70 -11.33
N ARG A 61 -10.11 16.34 -10.08
CA ARG A 61 -11.46 15.92 -9.67
C ARG A 61 -12.34 17.07 -9.18
N GLY A 62 -11.85 18.32 -9.21
CA GLY A 62 -12.57 19.50 -8.75
C GLY A 62 -12.67 19.62 -7.22
N MET A 63 -11.83 18.88 -6.47
CA MET A 63 -11.75 18.93 -5.00
C MET A 63 -10.65 19.92 -4.60
N THR A 64 -11.00 21.18 -4.39
CA THR A 64 -10.04 22.27 -4.15
C THR A 64 -10.00 22.75 -2.69
N ASP A 65 -10.66 22.05 -1.78
CA ASP A 65 -10.89 22.51 -0.40
C ASP A 65 -9.67 22.34 0.51
N GLN A 66 -8.68 21.54 0.10
CA GLN A 66 -7.46 21.27 0.87
C GLN A 66 -6.23 21.84 0.17
N THR A 67 -5.38 22.49 0.94
CA THR A 67 -4.05 22.94 0.52
C THR A 67 -3.07 21.76 0.46
N LEU A 68 -1.98 21.93 -0.28
CA LEU A 68 -0.89 20.93 -0.34
C LEU A 68 -0.34 20.61 1.06
N ALA A 69 -0.17 21.62 1.92
CA ALA A 69 0.36 21.45 3.26
C ALA A 69 -0.59 20.65 4.18
N GLU A 70 -1.90 20.85 4.06
CA GLU A 70 -2.89 20.06 4.79
C GLU A 70 -2.88 18.59 4.34
N ILE A 71 -2.79 18.35 3.03
CA ILE A 71 -2.67 16.99 2.48
C ILE A 71 -1.39 16.30 2.97
N GLU A 72 -0.27 17.03 3.00
CA GLU A 72 1.01 16.51 3.48
C GLU A 72 0.91 16.10 4.96
N ALA A 73 0.39 16.99 5.82
CA ALA A 73 0.19 16.72 7.24
C ALA A 73 -0.76 15.53 7.49
N ASP A 74 -1.85 15.43 6.72
CA ASP A 74 -2.79 14.31 6.80
C ASP A 74 -2.12 12.97 6.46
N ILE A 75 -1.23 12.99 5.46
CA ILE A 75 -0.47 11.81 5.04
C ILE A 75 0.51 11.39 6.14
N GLU A 76 1.28 12.32 6.70
CA GLU A 76 2.23 12.02 7.79
C GLU A 76 1.53 11.44 9.02
N ALA A 77 0.44 12.09 9.45
CA ALA A 77 -0.34 11.64 10.60
C ALA A 77 -0.90 10.23 10.37
N ARG A 78 -1.36 9.94 9.15
CA ARG A 78 -1.85 8.61 8.77
C ARG A 78 -0.75 7.57 8.76
N ASP A 79 0.41 7.87 8.21
CA ASP A 79 1.53 6.92 8.14
C ASP A 79 2.06 6.59 9.54
N LEU A 80 2.14 7.60 10.42
CA LEU A 80 2.50 7.39 11.81
C LEU A 80 1.49 6.47 12.48
N TYR A 81 0.19 6.77 12.39
CA TYR A 81 -0.85 5.93 12.98
C TYR A 81 -0.84 4.50 12.42
N ASP A 82 -0.71 4.33 11.10
CA ASP A 82 -0.69 3.01 10.46
C ASP A 82 0.55 2.20 10.88
N SER A 83 1.71 2.83 11.09
CA SER A 83 2.95 2.15 11.50
C SER A 83 3.04 1.87 13.00
N THR A 84 2.39 2.65 13.85
CA THR A 84 2.47 2.51 15.32
C THR A 84 1.27 1.82 15.96
N ARG A 85 0.21 1.50 15.21
CA ARG A 85 -0.96 0.81 15.78
C ARG A 85 -0.61 -0.57 16.32
N GLU A 86 -1.23 -0.94 17.44
CA GLU A 86 -0.99 -2.21 18.14
C GLU A 86 -1.33 -3.44 17.29
N HIS A 87 -2.43 -3.39 16.54
CA HIS A 87 -2.91 -4.51 15.73
C HIS A 87 -2.59 -4.30 14.26
N SER A 88 -1.86 -5.26 13.68
CA SER A 88 -1.49 -5.28 12.26
C SER A 88 -0.83 -3.97 11.78
N PRO A 89 0.26 -3.50 12.40
CA PRO A 89 0.94 -2.29 11.94
C PRO A 89 1.40 -2.42 10.49
N LEU A 90 1.45 -1.29 9.78
CA LEU A 90 2.10 -1.19 8.48
C LEU A 90 3.59 -1.51 8.67
N LYS A 91 3.98 -2.70 8.24
CA LYS A 91 5.35 -3.20 8.34
C LYS A 91 5.69 -4.00 7.09
N GLN A 92 6.91 -3.83 6.60
CA GLN A 92 7.46 -4.67 5.55
C GLN A 92 7.59 -6.12 6.05
N ALA A 93 7.05 -7.07 5.29
CA ALA A 93 7.30 -8.50 5.52
C ALA A 93 8.77 -8.84 5.19
N GLU A 94 9.36 -9.80 5.88
CA GLU A 94 10.79 -10.14 5.73
C GLU A 94 11.18 -10.53 4.30
N ASP A 95 10.26 -11.16 3.58
CA ASP A 95 10.41 -11.63 2.19
C ASP A 95 9.85 -10.65 1.15
N ALA A 96 9.38 -9.47 1.57
CA ALA A 96 8.85 -8.44 0.69
C ALA A 96 9.96 -7.59 0.06
N ILE A 97 9.80 -7.31 -1.24
CA ILE A 97 10.69 -6.44 -2.00
C ILE A 97 10.32 -4.99 -1.72
N LEU A 98 11.26 -4.19 -1.21
CA LEU A 98 11.09 -2.74 -1.05
C LEU A 98 11.12 -2.06 -2.42
N VAL A 99 10.11 -1.24 -2.71
CA VAL A 99 9.98 -0.51 -3.98
C VAL A 99 9.74 0.96 -3.69
N ASP A 100 10.75 1.79 -3.94
CA ASP A 100 10.60 3.25 -3.86
C ASP A 100 10.03 3.79 -5.16
N THR A 101 8.96 4.57 -5.06
CA THR A 101 8.28 5.18 -6.20
C THR A 101 8.46 6.69 -6.27
N SER A 102 9.28 7.31 -5.41
CA SER A 102 9.45 8.76 -5.31
C SER A 102 9.88 9.41 -6.63
N HIS A 103 10.74 8.72 -7.39
CA HIS A 103 11.31 9.22 -8.65
C HIS A 103 11.02 8.31 -9.84
N GLU A 104 9.99 7.47 -9.74
CA GLU A 104 9.61 6.51 -10.77
C GLU A 104 8.41 7.00 -11.57
N THR A 105 8.42 6.74 -12.88
CA THR A 105 7.22 6.86 -13.72
C THR A 105 6.40 5.59 -13.62
N LEU A 106 5.10 5.68 -13.91
CA LEU A 106 4.21 4.53 -13.90
C LEU A 106 4.71 3.43 -14.86
N ASP A 107 5.11 3.80 -16.07
CA ASP A 107 5.56 2.83 -17.09
C ASP A 107 6.85 2.12 -16.67
N SER A 108 7.82 2.86 -16.10
CA SER A 108 9.06 2.27 -15.62
C SER A 108 8.80 1.32 -14.44
N LEU A 109 7.95 1.74 -13.51
CA LEU A 109 7.56 0.93 -12.37
C LEU A 109 6.86 -0.36 -12.82
N LEU A 110 5.91 -0.28 -13.75
CA LEU A 110 5.19 -1.44 -14.28
C LEU A 110 6.14 -2.43 -14.97
N ALA A 111 7.07 -1.93 -15.78
CA ALA A 111 8.09 -2.77 -16.42
C ALA A 111 8.95 -3.50 -15.38
N LYS A 112 9.46 -2.79 -14.37
CA LYS A 112 10.26 -3.36 -13.28
C LYS A 112 9.50 -4.44 -12.50
N LEU A 113 8.26 -4.15 -12.08
CA LEU A 113 7.44 -5.10 -11.33
C LEU A 113 7.13 -6.35 -12.14
N THR A 114 6.78 -6.19 -13.42
CA THR A 114 6.49 -7.32 -14.31
C THR A 114 7.71 -8.22 -14.51
N GLU A 115 8.89 -7.63 -14.71
CA GLU A 115 10.15 -8.38 -14.82
C GLU A 115 10.46 -9.15 -13.52
N MET A 116 10.26 -8.53 -12.36
CA MET A 116 10.47 -9.19 -11.06
C MET A 116 9.51 -10.35 -10.84
N ILE A 117 8.24 -10.21 -11.23
CA ILE A 117 7.24 -11.28 -11.15
C ILE A 117 7.67 -12.44 -12.04
N GLN A 118 8.03 -12.18 -13.30
CA GLN A 118 8.45 -13.21 -14.25
C GLN A 118 9.68 -13.99 -13.82
N LYS A 119 10.65 -13.35 -13.14
CA LYS A 119 11.86 -14.04 -12.64
C LYS A 119 11.60 -14.97 -11.46
N ARG A 120 10.48 -14.80 -10.76
CA ARG A 120 10.14 -15.52 -9.53
C ARG A 120 9.14 -16.65 -9.78
N MET A 121 8.52 -16.68 -10.96
CA MET A 121 7.67 -17.75 -11.47
C MET A 121 8.47 -18.77 -12.28
#